data_AF-A0A521XXA1-F1
#
_entry.id   AF-A0A521XXA1-F1
#
_cell.length_a   1.000
_cell.length_b   1.000
_cell.length_c   1.000
_cell.angle_alpha   90.00
_cell.angle_beta   90.00
_cell.angle_gamma   90.00
#
_symmetry.space_group_name_H-M   'P 1'
#
loop_
_entity.id
_entity.type
_entity.pdbx_description
1 polymer ?
#
loop_
_entity_poly.entity_id
_entity_poly.type
_entity_poly.pdbx_seq_one_letter_code
_entity_poly.pdbx_strand_id
1 'polypeptide(L)' 'MTNKRFKSEKTCSLAELLIAQTCKEDCFAVAVNQVFIPRADYAITLIKESDIVDIITPMQGG' A
#
# COMPACT_ATOMS: atom_id res chain seq x y z
N MET A 1 -4.19 -15.46 1.06
CA MET A 1 -3.64 -14.09 1.09
C MET A 1 -4.81 -13.13 0.92
N THR A 2 -4.97 -12.15 1.81
CA THR A 2 -5.97 -11.11 1.62
C THR A 2 -5.33 -9.99 0.80
N ASN A 3 -6.01 -9.53 -0.24
CA ASN A 3 -5.54 -8.44 -1.10
C ASN A 3 -6.51 -7.27 -0.93
N LYS A 4 -6.04 -6.13 -0.41
CA LYS A 4 -6.87 -4.93 -0.22
C LYS A 4 -6.43 -3.87 -1.22
N ARG A 5 -7.34 -3.50 -2.13
CA ARG A 5 -7.09 -2.55 -3.21
C ARG A 5 -7.65 -1.17 -2.88
N PHE A 6 -6.85 -0.13 -3.10
CA PHE A 6 -7.24 1.26 -2.90
C PHE A 6 -7.04 2.07 -4.17
N LYS A 7 -7.92 3.06 -4.36
CA LYS A 7 -7.73 4.16 -5.31
C LYS A 7 -7.60 5.45 -4.51
N SER A 8 -6.64 6.29 -4.88
CA SER A 8 -6.54 7.62 -4.32
C SER A 8 -7.31 8.62 -5.19
N GLU A 9 -8.07 9.51 -4.56
CA GLU A 9 -8.73 10.68 -5.19
C GLU A 9 -7.89 11.97 -5.02
N LYS A 10 -6.70 11.87 -4.43
CA LYS A 10 -5.77 12.97 -4.26
C LYS A 10 -4.33 12.50 -4.41
N THR A 11 -3.43 13.40 -4.78
CA THR A 11 -2.00 13.09 -4.78
C THR A 11 -1.47 13.14 -3.35
N CYS A 12 -0.95 12.02 -2.83
CA CYS A 12 -0.33 11.93 -1.51
C CYS A 12 0.82 10.91 -1.54
N SER A 13 1.63 10.87 -0.48
CA SER A 13 2.62 9.81 -0.33
C SER A 13 1.96 8.46 -0.02
N LEU A 14 2.61 7.37 -0.39
CA LEU A 14 2.14 6.02 -0.07
C LEU A 14 2.06 5.83 1.46
N ALA A 15 2.99 6.39 2.22
CA ALA A 15 2.95 6.36 3.68
C ALA A 15 1.68 7.01 4.24
N GLU A 16 1.28 8.20 3.75
CA GLU A 16 0.05 8.87 4.19
C GLU A 16 -1.20 8.05 3.84
N LEU A 17 -1.22 7.45 2.65
CA LEU A 17 -2.33 6.57 2.24
C LEU A 17 -2.46 5.35 3.17
N LEU A 18 -1.34 4.72 3.54
CA LEU A 18 -1.31 3.56 4.44
C LEU A 18 -1.77 3.92 5.86
N ILE A 19 -1.35 5.09 6.36
CA ILE A 19 -1.80 5.62 7.67
C ILE A 19 -3.31 5.85 7.66
N ALA A 20 -3.83 6.52 6.63
CA ALA A 20 -5.25 6.82 6.49
C ALA A 20 -6.11 5.53 6.45
N GLN A 21 -5.58 4.45 5.88
CA GLN A 21 -6.30 3.20 5.73
C GLN A 21 -6.20 2.24 6.92
N THR A 22 -5.61 2.70 8.03
CA THR A 22 -5.49 1.96 9.29
C THR A 22 -4.88 0.57 9.08
N CYS A 23 -3.85 0.48 8.24
CA CYS A 23 -3.07 -0.75 8.10
C CYS A 23 -2.24 -0.97 9.37
N LYS A 24 -2.85 -1.65 10.34
CA LYS A 24 -2.28 -1.99 11.65
C LYS A 24 -1.53 -3.32 11.67
N GLU A 25 -1.43 -4.01 10.54
CA GLU A 25 -0.69 -5.26 10.46
C GLU A 25 0.81 -4.97 10.39
N ASP A 26 1.62 -5.61 11.24
CA ASP A 26 3.07 -5.37 11.30
C ASP A 26 3.83 -5.91 10.09
N CYS A 27 3.23 -6.86 9.36
CA CYS A 27 3.82 -7.52 8.19
C CYS A 27 2.89 -7.41 6.98
N PHE A 28 3.24 -6.56 6.03
CA PHE A 28 2.56 -6.47 4.74
C PHE A 28 3.54 -6.03 3.64
N ALA A 29 3.22 -6.38 2.41
CA ALA A 29 3.84 -5.86 1.21
C ALA A 29 2.87 -4.94 0.48
N VAL A 30 3.38 -3.93 -0.20
CA VAL A 30 2.57 -3.02 -1.02
C VAL A 30 3.04 -3.09 -2.47
N ALA A 31 2.10 -3.21 -3.38
CA ALA A 31 2.33 -3.04 -4.81
C ALA A 31 1.54 -1.82 -5.31
N VAL A 32 2.19 -0.96 -6.09
CA VAL A 32 1.56 0.15 -6.79
C VAL A 32 1.59 -0.18 -8.28
N ASN A 33 0.44 -0.22 -8.93
CA ASN A 33 0.30 -0.61 -10.34
C ASN A 33 1.00 -1.94 -10.66
N GLN A 34 0.84 -2.94 -9.78
CA GLN A 34 1.45 -4.27 -9.87
C GLN A 34 2.98 -4.31 -9.68
N VAL A 35 3.60 -3.19 -9.26
CA VAL A 35 5.03 -3.12 -8.93
C VAL A 35 5.20 -3.02 -7.42
N PHE A 36 5.97 -3.95 -6.83
CA PHE A 36 6.25 -3.93 -5.39
C PHE A 36 7.11 -2.73 -5.00
N ILE A 37 6.66 -2.02 -3.98
CA ILE A 37 7.37 -0.88 -3.42
C ILE A 37 8.09 -1.32 -2.13
N PRO A 38 9.40 -1.10 -1.99
CA PRO A 38 10.11 -1.32 -0.74
C PRO A 38 9.58 -0.40 0.37
N ARG A 39 9.54 -0.89 1.61
CA ARG A 39 9.09 -0.08 2.77
C ARG A 39 9.89 1.21 2.96
N ALA A 40 11.18 1.20 2.61
CA ALA A 40 12.04 2.39 2.64
C ALA A 40 11.51 3.52 1.72
N ASP A 41 10.81 3.15 0.65
CA ASP A 41 10.36 4.09 -0.38
C ASP A 41 8.94 4.59 -0.15
N TYR A 42 8.22 4.10 0.87
CA TYR A 42 6.82 4.50 1.11
C TYR A 42 6.66 6.00 1.36
N ALA A 43 7.65 6.65 1.98
CA ALA A 43 7.61 8.09 2.25
C ALA A 43 7.84 8.95 1.01
N ILE A 44 8.57 8.42 0.01
CA ILE A 44 8.95 9.16 -1.21
C ILE A 44 8.13 8.74 -2.44
N THR A 45 7.41 7.62 -2.37
CA THR A 45 6.53 7.15 -3.43
C THR A 45 5.25 7.97 -3.41
N LEU A 46 5.04 8.78 -4.45
CA LEU A 46 3.82 9.57 -4.63
C LEU A 46 2.77 8.73 -5.36
N ILE A 47 1.59 8.64 -4.76
CA ILE A 47 0.40 8.02 -5.33
C ILE A 47 -0.41 9.12 -6.01
N LYS A 48 -0.78 8.89 -7.27
CA LYS A 48 -1.59 9.80 -8.08
C LYS A 48 -3.02 9.32 -8.19
N GLU A 49 -3.89 10.21 -8.64
CA GLU A 49 -5.23 9.81 -9.09
C GLU A 49 -5.11 8.77 -10.20
N SER A 50 -5.84 7.67 -10.06
CA SER A 50 -5.82 6.46 -10.90
C SER A 50 -4.76 5.40 -10.57
N ASP A 51 -3.81 5.66 -9.68
CA ASP A 51 -2.91 4.60 -9.24
C ASP A 51 -3.66 3.55 -8.42
N ILE A 52 -3.31 2.29 -8.67
CA ILE A 52 -3.88 1.14 -7.98
C ILE A 52 -2.88 0.69 -6.93
N VAL A 53 -3.28 0.78 -5.66
CA VAL A 53 -2.45 0.30 -4.54
C VAL A 53 -3.04 -1.01 -4.02
N ASP A 54 -2.26 -2.08 -4.11
CA ASP A 54 -2.58 -3.42 -3.62
C ASP A 54 -1.76 -3.70 -2.36
N ILE A 55 -2.44 -3.89 -1.23
CA ILE A 55 -1.82 -4.32 0.03
C ILE A 55 -1.98 -5.82 0.16
N ILE A 56 -0.84 -6.50 0.27
CA ILE A 56 -0.74 -7.94 0.34
C ILE A 56 -0.28 -8.29 1.75
N THR A 57 -1.14 -8.94 2.50
CA THR A 57 -0.79 -9.43 3.83
C THR A 57 -0.64 -10.94 3.80
N PRO A 58 0.44 -11.47 4.41
CA PRO A 58 0.57 -12.90 4.56
C PRO A 58 -0.60 -13.35 5.43
N MET A 59 -1.43 -14.24 4.90
CA MET A 59 -2.35 -15.00 5.75
C MET A 59 -1.44 -15.89 6.60
N GLN A 60 -1.35 -15.59 7.90
CA GLN A 60 -0.60 -16.35 8.88
C GLN A 60 -0.84 -17.86 8.67
N GLY A 61 0.16 -18.53 8.12
CA GLY A 61 0.23 -19.98 8.07
C GLY A 61 1.46 -20.36 8.87
N GLY A 62 1.23 -21.02 10.02
CA GLY A 62 2.26 -21.85 10.63
C GLY A 62 2.56 -23.06 9.77
#